data_AF-A0A939SVB6-F1
#
_entry.id   AF-A0A939SVB6-F1
#
_cell.length_a   1.000
_cell.length_b   1.000
_cell.length_c   1.000
_cell.angle_alpha   90.00
_cell.angle_beta   90.00
_cell.angle_gamma   90.00
#
_symmetry.space_group_name_H-M   'P 1'
#
loop_
_entity.id
_entity.type
_entity.pdbx_description
1 polymer ?
#
loop_
_entity_poly.entity_id
_entity_poly.type
_entity_poly.pdbx_seq_one_letter_code
_entity_poly.pdbx_strand_id
1 'polypeptide(L)'
;MRQYLLLTLLFAPGIVFAQAPDLEKTCVNVAKSFLLTDQITVGIVQSFPELKPPGVRMSYSTKPGAPKAEMSDIFECEFENPNPPHRLSRFCVSSTCYSPTEEDGERKRRFAEMRVVLDRAEARP
;
A
#
# COMPACT_ATOMS: atom_id res chain seq x y z
N MET A 1 31.96 6.37 -51.20
CA MET A 1 30.90 6.87 -50.31
C MET A 1 30.10 5.67 -49.80
N ARG A 2 30.36 5.21 -48.58
CA ARG A 2 29.67 4.05 -47.97
C ARG A 2 28.99 4.57 -46.71
N GLN A 3 27.74 4.98 -46.89
CA GLN A 3 26.90 5.62 -45.87
C GLN A 3 26.54 4.57 -44.82
N TYR A 4 26.95 4.79 -43.58
CA TYR A 4 26.54 4.00 -42.42
C TYR A 4 25.09 4.37 -42.08
N LEU A 5 24.18 3.39 -42.11
CA LEU A 5 22.87 3.52 -41.48
C LEU A 5 22.86 2.65 -40.22
N LEU A 6 23.34 3.23 -39.11
CA LEU A 6 23.14 2.69 -37.77
C LEU A 6 21.71 3.04 -37.36
N LEU A 7 20.81 2.05 -37.47
CA LEU A 7 19.45 2.15 -36.96
C LEU A 7 19.48 1.85 -35.45
N THR A 8 19.63 2.88 -34.63
CA THR A 8 19.49 2.78 -33.18
C THR A 8 18.01 2.63 -32.82
N LEU A 9 17.58 1.40 -32.54
CA LEU A 9 16.32 1.14 -31.84
C LEU A 9 16.41 1.70 -30.42
N LEU A 10 15.80 2.86 -30.19
CA LEU A 10 15.49 3.38 -28.87
C LEU A 10 14.40 2.49 -28.26
N PHE A 11 14.80 1.44 -27.53
CA PHE A 11 13.93 0.79 -26.56
C PHE A 11 13.67 1.80 -25.43
N ALA A 12 12.56 2.54 -25.53
CA ALA A 12 12.03 3.27 -24.39
C ALA A 12 11.59 2.22 -23.36
N PRO A 13 12.14 2.21 -22.13
CA PRO A 13 11.62 1.35 -21.09
C PRO A 13 10.20 1.80 -20.80
N GLY A 14 9.21 0.93 -21.08
CA GLY A 14 7.83 1.17 -20.69
C GLY A 14 7.80 1.37 -19.18
N ILE A 15 7.48 2.59 -18.74
CA ILE A 15 7.28 2.90 -17.33
C ILE A 15 6.02 2.13 -16.92
N VAL A 16 6.21 1.09 -16.13
CA VAL A 16 5.11 0.27 -15.59
C VAL A 16 4.26 1.18 -14.69
N PHE A 17 3.00 1.39 -15.06
CA PHE A 17 2.00 2.17 -14.32
C PHE A 17 1.43 1.41 -13.11
N ALA A 18 2.30 0.85 -12.26
CA ALA A 18 1.89 0.20 -11.00
C ALA A 18 1.75 1.23 -9.86
N GLN A 19 1.22 2.42 -10.17
CA GLN A 19 1.06 3.52 -9.21
C GLN A 19 -0.41 3.91 -9.16
N ALA A 20 -1.04 3.66 -8.02
CA ALA A 20 -2.39 4.07 -7.66
C ALA A 20 -2.29 4.95 -6.40
N PRO A 21 -2.04 6.28 -6.57
CA PRO A 21 -1.72 7.17 -5.46
C PRO A 21 -2.78 7.20 -4.36
N ASP A 22 -4.06 7.06 -4.73
CA ASP A 22 -5.16 7.05 -3.77
C ASP A 22 -5.15 5.77 -2.93
N LEU A 23 -4.92 4.59 -3.52
CA LEU A 23 -4.75 3.34 -2.78
C LEU A 23 -3.54 3.42 -1.84
N GLU A 24 -2.42 3.96 -2.32
CA GLU A 24 -1.20 4.14 -1.53
C GLU A 24 -1.45 5.04 -0.32
N LYS A 25 -2.07 6.21 -0.54
CA LYS A 25 -2.44 7.15 0.52
C LYS A 25 -3.39 6.52 1.53
N THR A 26 -4.38 5.76 1.06
CA THR A 26 -5.31 5.07 1.95
C THR A 26 -4.60 4.00 2.78
N CYS A 27 -3.68 3.23 2.20
CA CYS A 27 -2.90 2.25 2.98
C CYS A 27 -1.99 2.91 4.02
N VAL A 28 -1.41 4.07 3.70
CA VAL A 28 -0.67 4.90 4.67
C VAL A 28 -1.56 5.33 5.84
N ASN A 29 -2.81 5.72 5.57
CA ASN A 29 -3.76 6.12 6.62
C ASN A 29 -4.18 4.92 7.49
N VAL A 30 -4.35 3.74 6.90
CA VAL A 30 -4.61 2.49 7.63
C VAL A 30 -3.44 2.18 8.57
N ALA A 31 -2.20 2.26 8.08
CA ALA A 31 -1.01 2.00 8.91
C ALA A 31 -0.88 2.99 10.06
N LYS A 32 -1.03 4.30 9.80
CA LYS A 32 -1.02 5.34 10.84
C LYS A 32 -2.07 5.10 11.92
N SER A 33 -3.29 4.79 11.48
CA SER A 33 -4.42 4.51 12.38
C SER A 33 -4.17 3.24 13.20
N PHE A 34 -3.63 2.19 12.59
CA PHE A 34 -3.33 0.93 13.28
C PHE A 34 -2.22 1.08 14.32
N LEU A 35 -1.16 1.82 13.95
CA LEU A 35 -0.02 2.10 14.81
C LEU A 35 -0.29 3.24 15.82
N LEU A 36 -1.51 3.81 15.80
CA LEU A 36 -1.94 4.90 16.68
C LEU A 36 -0.97 6.10 16.66
N THR A 37 -0.55 6.52 15.46
CA THR A 37 0.37 7.64 15.25
C THR A 37 -0.05 8.50 14.06
N ASP A 38 0.18 9.81 14.14
CA ASP A 38 -0.06 10.72 13.03
C ASP A 38 1.06 10.68 11.98
N GLN A 39 2.23 10.15 12.36
CA GLN A 39 3.44 10.16 11.54
C GLN A 39 4.14 8.81 11.52
N ILE A 40 4.50 8.39 10.30
CA ILE A 40 5.41 7.27 10.02
C ILE A 40 6.34 7.71 8.88
N THR A 41 7.57 7.22 8.88
CA THR A 41 8.48 7.39 7.74
C THR A 41 8.15 6.30 6.72
N VAL A 42 7.71 6.68 5.52
CA VAL A 42 7.36 5.74 4.44
C VAL A 42 8.56 5.57 3.51
N GLY A 43 8.91 4.32 3.20
CA GLY A 43 10.05 3.96 2.37
C GLY A 43 9.69 3.75 0.90
N ILE A 44 9.80 2.50 0.44
CA ILE A 44 9.37 2.05 -0.88
C ILE A 44 7.88 1.70 -0.79
N VAL A 45 7.11 2.13 -1.79
CA VAL A 45 5.69 1.83 -1.93
C VAL A 45 5.47 1.22 -3.30
N GLN A 46 4.64 0.18 -3.35
CA GLN A 46 4.19 -0.48 -4.57
C GLN A 46 2.68 -0.67 -4.46
N SER A 47 1.97 -0.34 -5.53
CA SER A 47 0.53 -0.57 -5.63
C SER A 47 0.20 -1.42 -6.84
N PHE A 48 -0.87 -2.19 -6.72
CA PHE A 48 -1.29 -3.18 -7.70
C PHE A 48 -2.81 -3.09 -7.90
N PRO A 49 -3.32 -1.99 -8.48
CA PRO A 49 -4.76 -1.78 -8.70
C PRO A 49 -5.42 -2.84 -9.61
N GLU A 50 -4.63 -3.53 -10.43
CA GLU A 50 -5.06 -4.56 -11.37
C GLU A 50 -5.27 -5.95 -10.73
N LEU A 51 -4.73 -6.18 -9.53
CA LEU A 51 -4.91 -7.44 -8.81
C LEU A 51 -6.34 -7.57 -8.27
N LYS A 52 -6.72 -8.81 -7.92
CA LYS A 52 -8.01 -9.15 -7.34
C LYS A 52 -7.78 -9.98 -6.07
N PRO A 53 -7.80 -9.37 -4.88
CA PRO A 53 -8.09 -7.95 -4.60
C PRO A 53 -6.95 -6.99 -4.99
N PRO A 54 -7.24 -5.71 -5.31
CA PRO A 54 -6.21 -4.68 -5.46
C PRO A 54 -5.48 -4.46 -4.14
N GLY A 55 -4.19 -4.12 -4.22
CA GLY A 55 -3.37 -4.04 -3.01
C GLY A 55 -2.24 -3.03 -3.07
N VAL A 56 -1.70 -2.75 -1.89
CA VAL A 56 -0.54 -1.89 -1.67
C VAL A 56 0.40 -2.59 -0.71
N ARG A 57 1.69 -2.53 -1.01
CA ARG A 57 2.78 -2.95 -0.11
C ARG A 57 3.72 -1.79 0.09
N MET A 58 4.08 -1.49 1.33
CA MET A 58 5.04 -0.45 1.66
C MET A 58 5.98 -0.86 2.76
N SER A 59 7.23 -0.39 2.69
CA SER A 59 8.13 -0.39 3.85
C SER A 59 7.89 0.84 4.71
N TYR A 60 8.00 0.73 6.03
CA TYR A 60 7.84 1.87 6.93
C TYR A 60 8.82 1.84 8.10
N SER A 61 8.89 2.95 8.83
CA SER A 61 9.50 3.01 10.15
C SER A 61 8.73 3.96 11.04
N THR A 62 8.60 3.62 12.32
CA THR A 62 8.10 4.52 13.36
C THR A 62 9.17 5.48 13.86
N LYS A 63 10.45 5.25 13.53
CA LYS A 63 11.56 6.17 13.82
C LYS A 63 11.54 7.33 12.81
N PRO A 64 11.46 8.59 13.28
CA PRO A 64 11.54 9.75 12.39
C PRO A 64 12.87 9.77 11.63
N GLY A 65 12.81 10.02 10.32
CA GLY A 65 14.00 10.19 9.48
C GLY A 65 14.82 8.92 9.25
N ALA A 66 14.24 7.74 9.49
CA ALA A 66 14.90 6.46 9.20
C ALA A 66 15.32 6.39 7.71
N PRO A 67 16.56 5.96 7.40
CA PRO A 67 16.97 5.73 6.01
C PRO A 67 16.14 4.60 5.37
N LYS A 68 15.74 4.77 4.11
CA LYS A 68 14.93 3.76 3.39
C LYS A 68 15.59 2.38 3.35
N ALA A 69 16.93 2.33 3.25
CA ALA A 69 17.70 1.08 3.20
C ALA A 69 17.68 0.31 4.54
N GLU A 70 17.30 0.96 5.64
CA GLU A 70 17.21 0.35 6.98
C GLU A 70 15.78 -0.05 7.34
N MET A 71 14.78 0.20 6.47
CA MET A 71 13.38 -0.14 6.73
C MET A 71 13.11 -1.61 6.37
N SER A 72 13.04 -2.45 7.40
CA SER A 72 12.65 -3.86 7.26
C SER A 72 11.15 -4.11 7.52
N ASP A 73 10.48 -3.21 8.25
CA ASP A 73 9.06 -3.36 8.56
C ASP A 73 8.22 -3.09 7.31
N ILE A 74 7.27 -3.98 7.06
CA ILE A 74 6.38 -3.93 5.89
C ILE A 74 4.95 -3.79 6.36
N PHE A 75 4.18 -2.95 5.67
CA PHE A 75 2.74 -2.86 5.81
C PHE A 75 2.09 -3.17 4.46
N GLU A 76 1.06 -4.01 4.48
CA GLU A 76 0.33 -4.41 3.28
C GLU A 76 -1.16 -4.15 3.49
N CYS A 77 -1.83 -3.62 2.49
CA CYS A 77 -3.28 -3.44 2.46
C CYS A 77 -3.86 -4.09 1.21
N GLU A 78 -5.00 -4.74 1.36
CA GLU A 78 -5.84 -5.18 0.26
C GLU A 78 -7.21 -4.53 0.38
N PHE A 79 -7.76 -4.17 -0.78
CA PHE A 79 -9.03 -3.46 -0.86
C PHE A 79 -10.03 -4.26 -1.67
N GLU A 80 -11.32 -4.10 -1.37
CA GLU A 80 -12.39 -4.73 -2.13
C GLU A 80 -12.44 -4.19 -3.58
N ASN A 81 -12.09 -2.91 -3.78
CA ASN A 81 -12.14 -2.22 -5.08
C ASN A 81 -10.95 -1.24 -5.21
N PRO A 82 -10.49 -0.95 -6.44
CA PRO A 82 -9.37 -0.03 -6.68
C PRO A 82 -9.78 1.46 -6.65
N ASN A 83 -11.09 1.74 -6.60
CA ASN A 83 -11.66 3.09 -6.60
C ASN A 83 -12.39 3.39 -5.28
N PRO A 84 -12.55 4.67 -4.89
CA PRO A 84 -13.33 5.06 -3.72
C PRO A 84 -14.79 4.58 -3.78
N PRO A 85 -15.42 4.26 -2.63
CA PRO A 85 -14.80 4.20 -1.30
C PRO A 85 -13.91 2.96 -1.15
N HIS A 86 -12.66 3.18 -0.72
CA HIS A 86 -11.68 2.09 -0.60
C HIS A 86 -11.98 1.25 0.65
N ARG A 87 -12.73 0.17 0.49
CA ARG A 87 -13.04 -0.75 1.61
C ARG A 87 -11.91 -1.74 1.82
N LEU A 88 -11.41 -1.84 3.05
CA LEU A 88 -10.34 -2.77 3.42
C LEU A 88 -10.86 -4.22 3.46
N SER A 89 -10.22 -5.12 2.71
CA SER A 89 -10.50 -6.56 2.76
C SER A 89 -9.53 -7.31 3.67
N ARG A 90 -8.26 -6.88 3.72
CA ARG A 90 -7.19 -7.45 4.55
C ARG A 90 -6.10 -6.40 4.76
N PHE A 91 -5.35 -6.49 5.86
CA PHE A 91 -4.06 -5.83 5.96
C PHE A 91 -3.07 -6.69 6.75
N CYS A 92 -1.78 -6.49 6.54
CA CYS A 92 -0.71 -7.17 7.28
C CYS A 92 0.31 -6.18 7.80
N VAL A 93 0.85 -6.49 8.98
CA VAL A 93 1.99 -5.83 9.59
C VAL A 93 3.09 -6.86 9.72
N SER A 94 4.11 -6.71 8.88
CA SER A 94 5.16 -7.71 8.67
C SER A 94 4.55 -9.08 8.37
N SER A 95 4.65 -10.06 9.27
CA SER A 95 4.10 -11.41 9.07
C SER A 95 2.69 -11.61 9.61
N THR A 96 2.11 -10.61 10.29
CA THR A 96 0.83 -10.74 10.98
C THR A 96 -0.27 -10.11 10.17
N CYS A 97 -1.28 -10.89 9.79
CA CYS A 97 -2.40 -10.42 8.99
C CYS A 97 -3.71 -10.34 9.79
N TYR A 98 -4.56 -9.43 9.32
CA TYR A 98 -5.82 -9.02 9.92
C TYR A 98 -6.89 -9.01 8.82
N SER A 99 -7.97 -9.74 9.05
CA SER A 99 -9.03 -9.98 8.07
C SER A 99 -10.34 -10.34 8.79
N PRO A 100 -11.51 -10.33 8.11
CA PRO A 100 -12.78 -10.71 8.75
C PRO A 100 -12.87 -12.21 9.04
N THR A 101 -12.00 -13.00 8.41
CA THR A 101 -11.94 -14.47 8.51
C THR A 101 -10.86 -14.96 9.48
N GLU A 102 -10.15 -14.08 10.19
CA GLU A 102 -9.19 -14.51 11.23
C GLU A 102 -9.90 -15.34 12.31
N GLU A 103 -9.27 -16.47 12.69
CA GLU A 103 -9.72 -17.29 13.82
C GLU A 103 -9.42 -16.63 15.17
N ASP A 104 -8.32 -15.87 15.22
CA ASP A 104 -7.93 -15.10 16.39
C ASP A 104 -8.91 -13.95 16.61
N GLY A 105 -9.63 -14.00 17.74
CA GLY A 105 -10.66 -13.03 18.07
C GLY A 105 -10.13 -11.60 18.24
N GLU A 106 -8.89 -11.43 18.71
CA GLU A 106 -8.28 -10.11 18.80
C GLU A 106 -7.95 -9.57 17.41
N ARG A 107 -7.26 -10.36 16.57
CA ARG A 107 -6.92 -9.94 15.20
C ARG A 107 -8.16 -9.62 14.38
N LYS A 108 -9.21 -10.44 14.49
CA LYS A 108 -10.52 -10.17 13.88
C LYS A 108 -11.14 -8.87 14.38
N ARG A 109 -11.06 -8.59 15.69
CA ARG A 109 -11.55 -7.35 16.28
C ARG A 109 -10.75 -6.13 15.79
N ARG A 110 -9.41 -6.20 15.77
CA ARG A 110 -8.54 -5.13 15.25
C ARG A 110 -8.84 -4.81 13.79
N PHE A 111 -9.13 -5.82 12.98
CA PHE A 111 -9.60 -5.62 11.62
C PHE A 111 -10.93 -4.85 11.56
N ALA A 112 -11.91 -5.24 12.37
CA ALA A 112 -13.20 -4.56 12.43
C ALA A 112 -13.07 -3.10 12.89
N GLU A 113 -12.23 -2.83 13.90
CA GLU A 113 -11.89 -1.48 14.35
C GLU A 113 -11.34 -0.64 13.18
N MET A 114 -10.41 -1.21 12.40
CA MET A 114 -9.80 -0.51 11.27
C MET A 114 -10.78 -0.23 10.13
N ARG A 115 -11.69 -1.17 9.80
CA ARG A 115 -12.76 -0.92 8.82
C ARG A 115 -13.63 0.27 9.23
N VAL A 116 -14.03 0.34 10.50
CA VAL A 116 -14.86 1.45 11.01
C VAL A 116 -14.11 2.78 10.92
N VAL A 117 -12.82 2.80 11.25
CA VAL A 117 -11.99 4.02 11.13
C VAL A 117 -11.88 4.47 9.67
N LEU A 118 -11.60 3.54 8.75
CA LEU A 118 -11.43 3.85 7.34
C LEU A 118 -12.76 4.29 6.69
N ASP A 119 -13.86 3.60 6.95
CA ASP A 119 -15.18 3.95 6.42
C ASP A 119 -15.58 5.38 6.85
N ARG A 120 -15.23 5.81 8.07
CA ARG A 120 -15.46 7.19 8.53
C ARG A 120 -14.55 8.21 7.85
N ALA A 121 -13.32 7.83 7.51
CA ALA A 121 -12.37 8.71 6.83
C ALA A 121 -12.78 8.95 5.37
N GLU A 122 -13.21 7.90 4.66
CA GLU A 122 -13.65 7.94 3.25
C GLU A 122 -15.04 8.57 3.07
N ALA A 123 -15.88 8.57 4.12
CA ALA A 123 -17.20 9.23 4.09
C ALA A 123 -17.15 10.76 4.27
N ARG A 124 -15.97 11.33 4.58
CA ARG A 124 -15.81 12.79 4.73
C ARG A 124 -15.66 13.41 3.32
N PRO A 125 -16.51 14.38 2.94
CA PRO A 125 -16.48 15.03 1.63
C PRO A 125 -15.23 15.89 1.42
#